data_AF-A0A9E0W1B7-F1
#
_entry.id   AF-A0A9E0W1B7-F1
#
_cell.length_a   1.000
_cell.length_b   1.000
_cell.length_c   1.000
_cell.angle_alpha   90.00
_cell.angle_beta   90.00
_cell.angle_gamma   90.00
#
_symmetry.space_group_name_H-M   'P 1'
#
loop_
_entity.id
_entity.type
_entity.pdbx_description
1 polymer ?
#
loop_
_entity_poly.entity_id
_entity_poly.type
_entity_poly.pdbx_seq_one_letter_code
_entity_poly.pdbx_strand_id
1 'polypeptide(L)'
;MNSLQFDVISELSPGDKFRDLFTKSWPAYRAWYLDEGEEARPSYLECINALEEYMPELIPLYKELTTLLDCDDLQARFLSLYCPPTFYSGCSQLIYKKEQTALIRNYDFPAFLCEGTIMQSQWLDKKVIATADCVWGALDGINDAGLSISINYGGR
;
A
#
# COMPACT_ATOMS: atom_id res chain seq x y z
N MET A 1 -1.10 23.42 -11.88
CA MET A 1 -1.03 21.97 -12.13
C MET A 1 0.20 21.48 -11.39
N ASN A 2 0.03 20.69 -10.34
CA ASN A 2 1.17 19.97 -9.77
C ASN A 2 1.49 18.82 -10.73
N SER A 3 2.74 18.72 -11.17
CA SER A 3 3.23 17.59 -11.95
C SER A 3 3.27 16.35 -11.05
N LEU A 4 2.81 15.20 -11.55
CA LEU A 4 3.03 13.92 -10.90
C LEU A 4 4.53 13.67 -10.78
N GLN A 5 4.99 13.43 -9.56
CA GLN A 5 6.39 13.12 -9.26
C GLN A 5 6.46 11.71 -8.68
N PHE A 6 7.45 10.95 -9.14
CA PHE A 6 7.75 9.66 -8.56
C PHE A 6 8.92 9.77 -7.59
N ASP A 7 8.70 9.33 -6.36
CA ASP A 7 9.72 9.25 -5.32
C ASP A 7 10.09 7.77 -5.11
N VAL A 8 11.40 7.49 -5.02
CA VAL A 8 11.89 6.13 -4.76
C VAL A 8 12.34 6.03 -3.31
N ILE A 9 11.71 5.14 -2.56
CA ILE A 9 12.10 4.79 -1.20
C ILE A 9 12.85 3.47 -1.25
N SER A 10 14.03 3.43 -0.66
CA SER A 10 14.83 2.22 -0.50
C SER A 10 15.20 2.09 0.97
N GLU A 11 14.51 1.17 1.65
CA GLU A 11 14.68 0.82 3.06
C GLU A 11 14.39 -0.66 3.25
N LEU A 12 15.43 -1.45 3.55
CA LEU A 12 15.29 -2.90 3.70
C LEU A 12 14.53 -3.28 4.99
N SER A 13 14.45 -2.39 5.97
CA SER A 13 13.61 -2.49 7.17
C SER A 13 12.88 -1.17 7.35
N PRO A 14 11.69 -1.14 8.00
CA PRO A 14 10.98 0.12 8.24
C PRO A 14 11.87 1.16 8.94
N GLY A 15 11.92 2.38 8.40
CA GLY A 15 12.86 3.40 8.86
C GLY A 15 12.36 4.83 8.65
N ASP A 16 13.32 5.76 8.69
CA ASP A 16 13.02 7.20 8.67
C ASP A 16 12.43 7.66 7.33
N LYS A 17 12.80 7.04 6.19
CA LYS A 17 12.19 7.44 4.90
C LYS A 17 10.72 7.03 4.85
N PHE A 18 10.37 5.87 5.39
CA PHE A 18 8.97 5.48 5.53
C PHE A 18 8.21 6.41 6.49
N ARG A 19 8.81 6.79 7.62
CA ARG A 19 8.23 7.78 8.54
C ARG A 19 7.97 9.13 7.85
N ASP A 20 8.93 9.60 7.05
CA ASP A 20 8.81 10.85 6.31
C ASP A 20 7.71 10.77 5.24
N LEU A 21 7.62 9.65 4.51
CA LEU A 21 6.52 9.40 3.57
C LEU A 21 5.17 9.44 4.28
N PHE A 22 5.02 8.71 5.38
CA PHE A 22 3.77 8.68 6.13
C PHE A 22 3.39 10.07 6.63
N THR A 23 4.34 10.81 7.22
CA THR A 23 4.12 12.17 7.72
C THR A 23 3.67 13.13 6.60
N LYS A 24 4.30 13.03 5.43
CA LYS A 24 3.96 13.83 4.24
C LYS A 24 2.56 13.49 3.70
N SER A 25 2.21 12.20 3.62
CA SER A 25 1.00 11.72 2.96
C SER A 25 -0.23 11.68 3.88
N TRP A 26 -0.03 11.59 5.20
CA TRP A 26 -1.10 11.37 6.17
C TRP A 26 -2.22 12.42 6.12
N PRO A 27 -1.98 13.74 5.98
CA PRO A 27 -3.08 14.70 5.90
C PRO A 27 -4.08 14.41 4.76
N ALA A 28 -3.58 14.00 3.59
CA ALA A 28 -4.41 13.64 2.45
C ALA A 28 -5.11 12.29 2.67
N TYR A 29 -4.38 11.28 3.14
CA TYR A 29 -4.96 9.97 3.44
C TYR A 29 -5.99 10.02 4.57
N ARG A 30 -5.79 10.85 5.60
CA ARG A 30 -6.77 11.07 6.66
C ARG A 30 -8.06 11.67 6.12
N ALA A 31 -7.96 12.67 5.23
CA ALA A 31 -9.14 13.27 4.61
C ALA A 31 -9.91 12.24 3.79
N TRP A 32 -9.22 11.41 3.00
CA TRP A 32 -9.82 10.31 2.24
C TRP A 32 -10.42 9.22 3.15
N TYR A 33 -9.67 8.77 4.15
CA TYR A 33 -10.09 7.70 5.07
C TYR A 33 -11.36 8.06 5.84
N LEU A 34 -11.58 9.35 6.09
CA LEU A 34 -12.74 9.89 6.80
C LEU A 34 -13.84 10.47 5.89
N ASP A 35 -13.75 10.33 4.57
CA ASP A 35 -14.69 10.98 3.63
C ASP A 35 -16.15 10.51 3.82
N GLU A 36 -16.34 9.24 4.20
CA GLU A 36 -17.64 8.66 4.55
C GLU A 36 -17.98 8.76 6.05
N GLY A 37 -17.15 9.49 6.82
CA GLY A 37 -17.23 9.58 8.28
C GLY A 37 -16.45 8.48 9.01
N GLU A 38 -16.08 8.76 10.26
CA GLU A 38 -15.28 7.82 11.07
C GLU A 38 -16.06 6.56 11.46
N GLU A 39 -17.38 6.67 11.66
CA GLU A 39 -18.27 5.55 11.99
C GLU A 39 -18.40 4.52 10.85
N ALA A 40 -18.06 4.90 9.61
CA ALA A 40 -18.03 4.00 8.46
C ALA A 40 -16.74 3.15 8.40
N ARG A 41 -15.78 3.38 9.30
CA ARG A 41 -14.49 2.67 9.34
C ARG A 41 -14.51 1.59 10.43
N PRO A 42 -13.87 0.43 10.20
CA PRO A 42 -13.72 -0.58 11.24
C PRO A 42 -13.02 0.01 12.46
N SER A 43 -13.39 -0.44 13.65
CA SER A 43 -12.69 -0.15 14.89
C SER A 43 -11.28 -0.76 14.88
N TYR A 44 -10.41 -0.27 15.77
CA TYR A 44 -9.07 -0.85 15.93
C TYR A 44 -9.13 -2.36 16.21
N LEU A 45 -10.04 -2.81 17.07
CA LEU A 45 -10.18 -4.23 17.40
C LEU A 45 -10.60 -5.08 16.19
N GLU A 46 -11.53 -4.59 15.37
CA GLU A 46 -11.92 -5.27 14.13
C GLU A 46 -10.74 -5.38 13.14
N CYS A 47 -9.94 -4.31 13.02
CA CYS A 47 -8.75 -4.30 12.17
C CYS A 47 -7.72 -5.35 12.62
N ILE A 48 -7.41 -5.41 13.91
CA ILE A 48 -6.42 -6.35 14.45
C ILE A 48 -6.92 -7.79 14.36
N ASN A 49 -8.18 -8.04 14.73
CA ASN A 49 -8.75 -9.38 14.63
C ASN A 49 -8.71 -9.89 13.18
N ALA A 50 -9.02 -9.03 12.20
CA ALA A 50 -8.95 -9.40 10.79
C ALA A 50 -7.51 -9.72 10.33
N LEU A 51 -6.52 -8.94 10.76
CA LEU A 51 -5.12 -9.24 10.47
C LEU A 51 -4.68 -10.56 11.13
N GLU A 52 -5.05 -10.79 12.39
CA GLU A 52 -4.71 -12.03 13.12
C GLU A 52 -5.36 -13.27 12.49
N GLU A 53 -6.59 -13.14 11.98
CA GLU A 53 -7.31 -14.24 11.35
C GLU A 53 -6.80 -14.54 9.93
N TYR A 54 -6.62 -13.52 9.10
CA TYR A 54 -6.41 -13.70 7.66
C TYR A 54 -4.96 -13.54 7.20
N MET A 55 -4.13 -12.79 7.93
CA MET A 55 -2.72 -12.53 7.58
C MET A 55 -1.83 -12.47 8.83
N PRO A 56 -1.81 -13.53 9.67
CA PRO A 56 -1.09 -13.51 10.95
C PRO A 56 0.41 -13.23 10.80
N GLU A 57 1.01 -13.59 9.66
CA GLU A 57 2.42 -13.32 9.34
C GLU A 57 2.73 -11.81 9.19
N LEU A 58 1.74 -10.96 8.92
CA LEU A 58 1.90 -9.50 8.85
C LEU A 58 1.83 -8.80 10.21
N ILE A 59 1.31 -9.46 11.25
CA ILE A 59 1.13 -8.84 12.57
C ILE A 59 2.42 -8.26 13.16
N PRO A 60 3.57 -8.97 13.13
CA PRO A 60 4.83 -8.41 13.65
C PRO A 60 5.24 -7.14 12.92
N LEU A 61 5.12 -7.12 11.59
CA LEU A 61 5.44 -5.96 10.77
C LEU A 61 4.47 -4.81 11.05
N TYR A 62 3.16 -5.07 11.10
CA TYR A 62 2.17 -4.05 11.46
C TYR A 62 2.46 -3.38 12.81
N LYS A 63 2.88 -4.17 13.81
CA LYS A 63 3.27 -3.66 15.13
C LYS A 63 4.55 -2.82 15.06
N GLU A 64 5.52 -3.23 14.25
CA GLU A 64 6.74 -2.46 13.99
C GLU A 64 6.40 -1.11 13.34
N LEU A 65 5.54 -1.08 12.32
CA LEU A 65 5.14 0.14 11.62
C LEU A 65 4.38 1.10 12.55
N THR A 66 3.41 0.61 13.31
CA THR A 66 2.64 1.46 14.23
C THR A 66 3.48 1.98 15.40
N THR A 67 4.42 1.18 15.90
CA THR A 67 5.38 1.62 16.92
C THR A 67 6.36 2.64 16.36
N LEU A 68 6.91 2.40 15.16
CA LEU A 68 7.82 3.31 14.49
C LEU A 68 7.16 4.69 14.36
N LEU A 69 5.92 4.74 13.89
CA LEU A 69 5.19 5.98 13.61
C LEU A 69 4.58 6.66 14.85
N ASP A 70 4.62 6.02 16.02
CA ASP A 70 3.91 6.46 17.24
C ASP A 70 2.42 6.72 16.96
N CYS A 71 1.77 5.75 16.32
CA CYS A 71 0.41 5.92 15.79
C CYS A 71 -0.64 6.14 16.89
N ASP A 72 -1.57 7.05 16.61
CA ASP A 72 -2.87 7.08 17.29
C ASP A 72 -3.82 5.97 16.79
N ASP A 73 -5.01 5.89 17.40
CA ASP A 73 -6.04 4.89 17.06
C ASP A 73 -6.41 4.93 15.56
N LEU A 74 -6.60 6.12 15.00
CA LEU A 74 -7.06 6.29 13.62
C LEU A 74 -5.96 5.91 12.62
N GLN A 75 -4.71 6.30 12.90
CA GLN A 75 -3.55 5.94 12.11
C GLN A 75 -3.32 4.43 12.13
N ALA A 76 -3.46 3.80 13.30
CA ALA A 76 -3.34 2.35 13.45
C ALA A 76 -4.44 1.60 12.67
N ARG A 77 -5.68 2.10 12.66
CA ARG A 77 -6.78 1.57 11.85
C ARG A 77 -6.49 1.72 10.36
N PHE A 78 -6.05 2.90 9.91
CA PHE A 78 -5.66 3.13 8.51
C PHE A 78 -4.55 2.18 8.06
N LEU A 79 -3.48 2.03 8.86
CA LEU A 79 -2.34 1.18 8.51
C LEU A 79 -2.67 -0.30 8.46
N SER A 80 -3.79 -0.75 9.05
CA SER A 80 -4.23 -2.14 8.89
C SER A 80 -4.65 -2.46 7.45
N LEU A 81 -5.01 -1.43 6.66
CA LEU A 81 -5.59 -1.55 5.32
C LEU A 81 -6.82 -2.47 5.27
N TYR A 82 -7.48 -2.71 6.41
CA TYR A 82 -8.71 -3.48 6.49
C TYR A 82 -9.91 -2.57 6.20
N CYS A 83 -10.70 -2.93 5.18
CA CYS A 83 -11.89 -2.20 4.73
C CYS A 83 -11.70 -0.67 4.61
N PRO A 84 -10.67 -0.17 3.89
CA PRO A 84 -10.52 1.25 3.62
C PRO A 84 -11.68 1.76 2.73
N PRO A 85 -11.89 3.08 2.61
CA PRO A 85 -12.87 3.62 1.67
C PRO A 85 -12.66 3.05 0.26
N THR A 86 -13.75 2.84 -0.47
CA THR A 86 -13.62 2.35 -1.86
C THR A 86 -13.02 3.44 -2.74
N PHE A 87 -12.08 3.04 -3.58
CA PHE A 87 -11.62 3.84 -4.71
C PHE A 87 -11.74 2.98 -5.95
N TYR A 88 -12.39 3.50 -7.00
CA TYR A 88 -12.57 2.78 -8.26
C TYR A 88 -11.71 3.44 -9.35
N SER A 89 -10.76 2.69 -9.89
CA SER A 89 -10.03 3.08 -11.10
C SER A 89 -10.06 1.97 -12.13
N GLY A 90 -9.94 2.35 -13.40
CA GLY A 90 -9.74 1.39 -14.49
C GLY A 90 -8.36 0.75 -14.38
N CYS A 91 -8.24 -0.49 -14.84
CA CYS A 91 -6.96 -1.17 -14.89
C CYS A 91 -6.95 -2.19 -16.02
N SER A 92 -5.82 -2.33 -16.69
CA SER A 92 -5.61 -3.30 -17.78
C SER A 92 -4.33 -4.08 -17.52
N GLN A 93 -4.36 -5.39 -17.77
CA GLN A 93 -3.19 -6.25 -17.62
C GLN A 93 -3.01 -7.15 -18.84
N LEU A 94 -1.76 -7.43 -19.19
CA LEU A 94 -1.37 -8.34 -20.24
C LEU A 94 -0.23 -9.23 -19.74
N ILE A 95 -0.39 -10.55 -19.91
CA ILE A 95 0.68 -11.51 -19.69
C ILE A 95 1.20 -11.96 -21.06
N TYR A 96 2.47 -11.68 -21.32
CA TYR A 96 3.17 -12.14 -22.52
C TYR A 96 4.06 -13.34 -22.16
N LYS A 97 3.91 -14.46 -22.87
CA LYS A 97 4.56 -15.76 -22.55
C LYS A 97 5.42 -16.33 -23.69
N LYS A 98 6.23 -15.51 -24.37
CA LYS A 98 7.16 -16.01 -25.41
C LYS A 98 8.56 -16.23 -24.82
N GLU A 99 9.61 -15.76 -25.49
CA GLU A 99 11.01 -15.98 -25.12
C GLU A 99 11.35 -15.41 -23.73
N GLN A 100 10.71 -14.29 -23.35
CA GLN A 100 10.72 -13.76 -22.00
C GLN A 100 9.28 -13.55 -21.54
N THR A 101 8.98 -14.00 -20.32
CA THR A 101 7.70 -13.72 -19.69
C THR A 101 7.68 -12.27 -19.24
N ALA A 102 6.63 -11.54 -19.61
CA ALA A 102 6.41 -10.18 -19.14
C ALA A 102 4.98 -10.02 -18.62
N LEU A 103 4.87 -9.31 -17.50
CA LEU A 103 3.61 -8.79 -16.97
C LEU A 103 3.58 -7.29 -17.24
N ILE A 104 2.59 -6.85 -18.02
CA ILE A 104 2.40 -5.44 -18.38
C ILE A 104 1.07 -5.00 -17.78
N ARG A 105 1.08 -3.88 -17.05
CA ARG A 105 -0.11 -3.35 -16.37
C ARG A 105 -0.27 -1.85 -16.57
N ASN A 106 -1.52 -1.40 -16.66
CA ASN A 106 -1.89 0.01 -16.57
C ASN A 106 -2.94 0.22 -15.47
N TYR A 107 -2.83 1.34 -14.76
CA TYR A 107 -3.83 1.85 -13.83
C TYR A 107 -4.27 3.22 -14.33
N ASP A 108 -5.58 3.38 -14.51
CA ASP A 108 -6.21 4.58 -15.01
C ASP A 108 -6.51 5.51 -13.82
N PHE A 109 -5.45 6.08 -13.26
CA PHE A 109 -5.50 6.94 -12.09
C PHE A 109 -5.55 8.43 -12.49
N PRO A 110 -6.42 9.25 -11.90
CA PRO A 110 -6.26 10.70 -11.97
C PRO A 110 -4.89 11.08 -11.39
N ALA A 111 -4.06 11.81 -12.13
CA ALA A 111 -2.67 12.04 -11.76
C ALA A 111 -2.51 12.69 -10.37
N PHE A 112 -3.49 13.47 -9.92
CA PHE A 112 -3.48 14.16 -8.62
C PHE A 112 -3.78 13.23 -7.43
N LEU A 113 -4.26 12.01 -7.67
CA LEU A 113 -4.49 11.02 -6.62
C LEU A 113 -3.31 10.05 -6.48
N CYS A 114 -2.47 9.92 -7.50
CA CYS A 114 -1.40 8.93 -7.51
C CYS A 114 -0.34 9.26 -6.46
N GLU A 115 -0.11 8.36 -5.50
CA GLU A 115 0.89 8.54 -4.45
C GLU A 115 2.30 8.78 -5.03
N GLY A 116 2.61 8.10 -6.16
CA GLY A 116 3.88 8.25 -6.86
C GLY A 116 5.06 7.57 -6.16
N THR A 117 4.82 6.66 -5.22
CA THR A 117 5.90 5.99 -4.48
C THR A 117 6.29 4.68 -5.14
N ILE A 118 7.60 4.52 -5.42
CA ILE A 118 8.20 3.22 -5.70
C ILE A 118 9.01 2.79 -4.47
N MET A 119 8.67 1.66 -3.87
CA MET A 119 9.30 1.16 -2.66
C MET A 119 10.15 -0.08 -2.94
N GLN A 120 11.42 -0.02 -2.56
CA GLN A 120 12.31 -1.16 -2.42
C GLN A 120 12.46 -1.52 -0.95
N SER A 121 11.99 -2.71 -0.56
CA SER A 121 11.98 -3.17 0.82
C SER A 121 12.42 -4.62 0.99
N GLN A 122 12.69 -5.01 2.23
CA GLN A 122 12.84 -6.41 2.69
C GLN A 122 12.19 -6.55 4.07
N TRP A 123 10.99 -6.00 4.23
CA TRP A 123 10.31 -5.96 5.53
C TRP A 123 9.82 -7.34 5.99
N LEU A 124 9.82 -8.33 5.09
CA LEU A 124 9.60 -9.75 5.36
C LEU A 124 10.78 -10.57 4.79
N ASP A 125 10.53 -11.78 4.30
CA ASP A 125 11.58 -12.72 3.87
C ASP A 125 12.25 -12.32 2.54
N LYS A 126 11.50 -11.75 1.60
CA LYS A 126 11.98 -11.39 0.25
C LYS A 126 12.27 -9.92 0.08
N LYS A 127 13.27 -9.60 -0.74
CA LYS A 127 13.41 -8.25 -1.28
C LYS A 127 12.34 -8.03 -2.34
N VAL A 128 11.66 -6.89 -2.28
CA VAL A 128 10.58 -6.52 -3.18
C VAL A 128 10.82 -5.11 -3.70
N ILE A 129 10.52 -4.89 -4.99
CA ILE A 129 10.29 -3.56 -5.55
C ILE A 129 8.82 -3.49 -5.92
N ALA A 130 8.10 -2.50 -5.41
CA ALA A 130 6.67 -2.34 -5.62
C ALA A 130 6.28 -0.88 -5.88
N THR A 131 5.24 -0.69 -6.68
CA THR A 131 4.51 0.58 -6.70
C THR A 131 3.59 0.61 -5.48
N ALA A 132 3.84 1.52 -4.56
CA ALA A 132 3.10 1.61 -3.31
C ALA A 132 1.82 2.45 -3.45
N ASP A 133 0.82 2.12 -2.65
CA ASP A 133 -0.37 2.92 -2.40
C ASP A 133 -0.84 2.71 -0.96
N CYS A 134 -1.51 3.70 -0.39
CA CYS A 134 -1.80 3.75 1.05
C CYS A 134 -0.53 3.56 1.90
N VAL A 135 0.56 4.22 1.49
CA VAL A 135 1.88 4.31 2.13
C VAL A 135 2.70 3.02 2.10
N TRP A 136 2.08 1.85 2.30
CA TRP A 136 2.77 0.55 2.30
C TRP A 136 2.02 -0.60 1.64
N GLY A 137 0.77 -0.38 1.20
CA GLY A 137 0.10 -1.30 0.30
C GLY A 137 0.82 -1.35 -1.06
N ALA A 138 0.61 -2.41 -1.83
CA ALA A 138 1.27 -2.62 -3.11
C ALA A 138 0.24 -2.81 -4.22
N LEU A 139 0.33 -1.99 -5.29
CA LEU A 139 -0.47 -2.14 -6.50
C LEU A 139 0.13 -3.16 -7.47
N ASP A 140 1.44 -3.23 -7.50
CA ASP A 140 2.22 -4.16 -8.30
C ASP A 140 3.63 -4.26 -7.75
N GLY A 141 4.34 -5.32 -8.11
CA GLY A 141 5.73 -5.46 -7.73
C GLY A 141 6.36 -6.76 -8.19
N ILE A 142 7.66 -6.86 -7.96
CA ILE A 142 8.49 -8.02 -8.23
C ILE A 142 9.39 -8.31 -7.04
N ASN A 143 9.54 -9.59 -6.69
CA ASN A 143 10.48 -10.03 -5.66
C ASN A 143 11.80 -10.54 -6.25
N ASP A 144 12.81 -10.72 -5.38
CA ASP A 144 14.13 -11.24 -5.74
C ASP A 144 14.15 -12.72 -6.17
N ALA A 145 13.04 -13.44 -6.06
CA ALA A 145 12.84 -14.77 -6.64
C ALA A 145 12.24 -14.73 -8.06
N GLY A 146 11.97 -13.53 -8.60
CA GLY A 146 11.42 -13.32 -9.94
C GLY A 146 9.89 -13.44 -10.04
N LEU A 147 9.17 -13.54 -8.92
CA LEU A 147 7.71 -13.50 -8.92
C LEU A 147 7.23 -12.06 -9.11
N SER A 148 6.42 -11.82 -10.14
CA SER A 148 5.76 -10.54 -10.39
C SER A 148 4.27 -10.64 -10.14
N ILE A 149 3.70 -9.63 -9.47
CA ILE A 149 2.27 -9.53 -9.14
C ILE A 149 1.78 -8.14 -9.56
N SER A 150 0.54 -8.06 -10.02
CA SER A 150 -0.19 -6.80 -10.13
C SER A 150 -1.64 -7.05 -9.72
N ILE A 151 -2.17 -6.21 -8.84
CA ILE A 151 -3.60 -6.19 -8.52
C ILE A 151 -4.33 -5.48 -9.66
N ASN A 152 -5.57 -5.90 -9.89
CA ASN A 152 -6.53 -5.20 -10.73
C ASN A 152 -7.88 -5.24 -10.01
N TYR A 153 -8.71 -4.23 -10.23
CA TYR A 153 -10.12 -4.30 -9.87
C TYR A 153 -10.79 -5.39 -10.71
N GLY A 154 -11.26 -6.45 -10.05
CA GLY A 154 -11.91 -7.57 -10.69
C GLY A 154 -13.39 -7.59 -10.39
N GLY A 155 -14.20 -7.17 -11.36
CA GLY A 155 -15.56 -7.70 -11.61
C GLY A 155 -16.68 -7.32 -10.62
N ARG A 156 -17.85 -7.04 -11.19
CA ARG A 156 -19.13 -7.39 -10.53
C ARG A 156 -19.41 -8.87 -10.75
#